data_AF-A0A4Y6GTL8-F1
#
_entry.id   AF-A0A4Y6GTL8-F1
#
_cell.length_a   1.000
_cell.length_b   1.000
_cell.length_c   1.000
_cell.angle_alpha   90.00
_cell.angle_beta   90.00
_cell.angle_gamma   90.00
#
_symmetry.space_group_name_H-M   'P 1'
#
loop_
_entity.id
_entity.type
_entity.pdbx_description
1 polymer ?
#
loop_
_entity_poly.entity_id
_entity_poly.type
_entity_poly.pdbx_seq_one_letter_code
_entity_poly.pdbx_strand_id
1 'polypeptide(L)'
;IKTARGLRDRRMRLSLEVAKRFFGLQDMLGFEKASKTVEWLLNQAKDEITQMAREKKNQLVGCDHGVKSASSTSECEGVSGLDEVAVSGNRENKRENPSKRKSKGKVTRKSAFFHPFAKVSRE
;
A
#
# COMPACT_ATOMS: atom_id res chain seq x y z
N ILE A 1 -3.34 -1.45 -3.13
CA ILE A 1 -4.51 -1.13 -2.28
C ILE A 1 -4.70 0.38 -2.26
N LYS A 2 -5.94 0.84 -2.43
CA LYS A 2 -6.29 2.25 -2.21
C LYS A 2 -6.40 2.47 -0.69
N THR A 3 -5.68 3.45 -0.16
CA THR A 3 -5.73 3.84 1.26
C THR A 3 -5.99 5.34 1.34
N ALA A 4 -6.39 5.86 2.51
CA ALA A 4 -6.52 7.30 2.74
C ALA A 4 -5.22 8.08 2.47
N ARG A 5 -4.07 7.40 2.50
CA ARG A 5 -2.74 7.96 2.19
C ARG A 5 -2.26 7.63 0.76
N GLY A 6 -3.17 7.23 -0.14
CA GLY A 6 -2.86 6.91 -1.54
C GLY A 6 -2.75 5.41 -1.86
N LEU A 7 -2.22 5.09 -3.05
CA LEU A 7 -2.04 3.71 -3.52
C LEU A 7 -0.82 3.04 -2.86
N ARG A 8 -0.97 1.80 -2.38
CA ARG A 8 0.13 0.99 -1.79
C ARG A 8 0.26 -0.36 -2.48
N ASP A 9 1.47 -0.92 -2.59
CA ASP A 9 1.67 -2.32 -3.03
C ASP A 9 1.08 -3.29 -1.99
N ARG A 10 0.59 -4.43 -2.45
CA ARG A 10 0.07 -5.52 -1.60
C ARG A 10 1.16 -6.49 -1.16
N ARG A 11 2.31 -6.48 -1.83
CA ARG A 11 3.40 -7.42 -1.59
C ARG A 11 4.32 -6.88 -0.51
N MET A 12 4.59 -7.74 0.47
CA MET A 12 5.61 -7.50 1.48
C MET A 12 6.91 -8.13 1.01
N ARG A 13 8.00 -7.36 1.03
CA ARG A 13 9.36 -7.88 0.85
C ARG A 13 9.99 -7.99 2.23
N LEU A 14 10.39 -9.21 2.59
CA LEU A 14 11.00 -9.50 3.88
C LEU A 14 12.51 -9.63 3.71
N SER A 15 13.27 -9.27 4.75
CA SER A 15 14.68 -9.61 4.82
C SER A 15 14.85 -11.13 4.89
N LEU A 16 16.03 -11.63 4.51
CA LEU A 16 16.28 -13.07 4.52
C LEU A 16 16.03 -13.69 5.91
N GLU A 17 16.47 -13.02 6.97
CA GLU A 17 16.30 -13.52 8.34
C GLU A 17 14.82 -13.58 8.73
N VAL A 18 14.05 -12.52 8.46
CA VAL A 18 12.62 -12.48 8.79
C VAL A 18 11.85 -13.49 7.95
N ALA A 19 12.20 -13.66 6.67
CA ALA A 19 11.59 -14.65 5.80
C ALA A 19 11.76 -16.08 6.34
N LYS A 20 12.97 -16.44 6.82
CA LYS A 20 13.21 -17.76 7.43
C LYS A 20 12.28 -18.03 8.61
N ARG A 21 12.16 -17.08 9.55
CA ARG A 21 11.28 -17.23 10.72
C ARG A 21 9.81 -17.25 10.33
N PHE A 22 9.41 -16.39 9.38
CA PHE A 22 8.03 -16.27 8.91
C PHE A 22 7.55 -17.54 8.20
N PHE A 23 8.34 -18.10 7.28
CA PHE A 23 7.95 -19.32 6.56
C PHE A 23 8.02 -20.56 7.46
N GLY A 24 8.97 -20.63 8.39
CA GLY A 24 8.96 -21.70 9.41
C GLY A 24 7.68 -21.68 10.27
N LEU A 25 7.19 -20.49 10.64
CA LEU A 25 5.90 -20.35 11.30
C LEU A 25 4.73 -20.77 10.39
N GLN A 26 4.76 -20.38 9.12
CA GLN A 26 3.72 -20.77 8.16
C GLN A 26 3.59 -22.29 8.03
N ASP A 27 4.73 -22.99 7.96
CA ASP A 27 4.79 -24.45 7.87
C ASP A 27 4.25 -25.10 9.15
N MET A 28 4.64 -24.58 10.32
CA MET A 28 4.16 -25.07 11.62
C MET A 28 2.63 -24.90 11.79
N LEU A 29 2.06 -23.80 11.29
CA LEU A 29 0.62 -23.57 11.30
C LEU A 29 -0.12 -24.36 10.19
N GLY A 30 0.60 -24.98 9.26
CA GLY A 30 0.03 -25.72 8.13
C GLY A 30 -0.73 -24.83 7.14
N PHE A 31 -0.37 -23.55 7.03
CA PHE A 31 -1.07 -22.63 6.14
C PHE A 31 -0.51 -22.65 4.72
N GLU A 32 -1.38 -22.91 3.74
CA GLU A 32 -1.02 -22.87 2.32
C GLU A 32 -0.65 -21.44 1.84
N LYS A 33 -1.31 -20.42 2.40
CA LYS A 33 -1.14 -19.02 1.99
C LYS A 33 -0.53 -18.19 3.12
N ALA A 34 0.57 -17.51 2.82
CA ALA A 34 1.23 -16.56 3.72
C ALA A 34 0.29 -15.48 4.30
N SER A 35 -0.75 -15.08 3.56
CA SER A 35 -1.73 -14.11 4.06
C SER A 35 -2.48 -14.60 5.31
N LYS A 36 -2.71 -15.91 5.44
CA LYS A 36 -3.33 -16.49 6.64
C LYS A 36 -2.39 -16.43 7.84
N THR A 37 -1.09 -16.66 7.64
CA THR A 37 -0.08 -16.48 8.69
C THR A 37 -0.03 -15.04 9.17
N VAL A 38 -0.10 -14.07 8.26
CA VAL A 38 -0.15 -12.64 8.62
C VAL A 38 -1.42 -12.31 9.41
N GLU A 39 -2.58 -12.82 9.00
CA GLU A 39 -3.84 -12.66 9.73
C GLU A 39 -3.76 -13.27 11.14
N TRP A 40 -3.19 -14.46 11.26
CA TRP A 40 -2.95 -15.11 12.55
C TRP A 40 -2.02 -14.28 13.45
N LEU A 41 -0.90 -13.78 12.92
CA LEU A 41 0.02 -12.91 13.66
C LEU A 41 -0.67 -11.63 14.16
N LEU A 42 -1.48 -11.00 13.31
CA LEU A 42 -2.24 -9.81 13.70
C LEU A 42 -3.27 -10.13 14.77
N ASN A 43 -3.88 -11.31 14.74
CA ASN A 43 -4.82 -11.77 15.77
C ASN A 43 -4.14 -12.05 17.11
N GLN A 44 -2.97 -12.70 17.10
CA GLN A 44 -2.21 -12.97 18.32
C GLN A 44 -1.67 -11.69 18.98
N ALA A 45 -1.24 -10.70 18.18
CA ALA A 45 -0.69 -9.45 18.68
C ALA A 45 -1.74 -8.37 18.99
N LYS A 46 -3.04 -8.66 18.92
CA LYS A 46 -4.12 -7.65 19.09
C LYS A 46 -4.01 -6.88 20.39
N ASP A 47 -3.79 -7.58 21.49
CA ASP A 47 -3.78 -6.96 22.82
C ASP A 47 -2.56 -6.05 23.00
N GLU A 48 -1.38 -6.52 22.59
CA GLU A 48 -0.14 -5.73 22.60
C GLU A 48 -0.25 -4.48 21.74
N ILE A 49 -0.77 -4.60 20.51
CA ILE A 49 -1.00 -3.46 19.61
C ILE A 49 -1.97 -2.45 20.23
N THR A 50 -3.03 -2.94 20.87
CA THR A 50 -4.04 -2.09 21.52
C THR A 50 -3.46 -1.36 22.73
N GLN A 51 -2.66 -2.05 23.55
CA GLN A 51 -1.97 -1.46 24.69
C GLN A 51 -0.99 -0.37 24.25
N MET A 52 -0.11 -0.66 23.28
CA MET A 52 0.85 0.31 22.74
C MET A 52 0.17 1.55 22.17
N ALA A 53 -0.98 1.39 21.49
CA ALA A 53 -1.74 2.52 20.95
C ALA A 53 -2.27 3.45 22.05
N ARG A 54 -2.66 2.91 23.21
CA ARG A 54 -3.11 3.68 24.37
C ARG A 54 -1.95 4.42 25.04
N GLU A 55 -0.82 3.74 25.23
CA GLU A 55 0.38 4.36 25.81
C GLU A 55 0.88 5.55 24.99
N LYS A 56 0.89 5.42 23.66
CA LYS A 56 1.25 6.52 22.76
C LYS A 56 0.29 7.71 22.83
N LYS A 57 -1.00 7.46 23.08
CA LYS A 57 -1.99 8.53 23.31
C LYS A 57 -1.69 9.27 24.62
N ASN A 58 -1.35 8.55 25.69
CA ASN A 58 -1.06 9.16 26.99
C ASN A 58 0.22 10.01 26.98
N GLN A 59 1.22 9.66 26.17
CA GLN A 59 2.43 10.47 25.97
C GLN A 59 2.19 11.80 25.25
N LEU A 60 1.10 11.92 24.48
CA LEU A 60 0.73 13.18 23.80
C LEU A 60 -0.05 14.14 24.72
N VAL A 61 -0.62 13.65 25.82
CA VAL A 61 -1.54 14.43 26.69
C VAL A 61 -0.88 14.81 28.03
N GLY A 62 0.42 14.52 28.20
CA GLY A 62 1.17 14.74 29.45
C GLY A 62 2.25 15.81 29.36
N CYS A 63 1.91 17.05 28.98
CA CYS A 63 2.75 18.22 29.27
C CYS A 63 1.93 19.40 29.81
N ASP A 64 1.25 19.18 30.93
CA ASP A 64 0.87 20.26 31.84
C ASP A 64 1.41 19.91 33.23
N HIS A 65 2.73 19.91 33.37
CA HIS A 65 3.37 20.12 34.66
C HIS A 65 4.06 21.47 34.57
N GLY A 66 3.29 22.48 35.00
CA GLY A 66 3.75 23.84 35.17
C GLY A 66 5.00 23.89 36.05
N VAL A 67 6.13 24.14 35.41
CA VAL A 67 7.16 24.98 35.98
C VAL A 67 7.41 26.11 34.99
N LYS A 68 7.11 27.32 35.46
CA LYS A 68 7.35 28.57 34.74
C LYS A 68 8.82 28.58 34.27
N SER A 69 9.04 28.73 32.97
CA SER A 69 10.30 29.25 32.45
C SER A 69 10.00 30.13 31.26
N ALA A 70 10.47 31.36 31.38
CA ALA A 70 10.11 32.49 30.56
C ALA A 70 10.76 32.45 29.17
N SER A 71 9.94 32.84 28.19
CA SER A 71 10.24 33.55 26.93
C SER A 71 11.33 33.03 25.98
N SER A 72 10.92 32.77 24.74
CA SER A 72 11.58 33.41 23.59
C SER A 72 10.52 33.67 22.51
N THR A 73 10.21 34.95 22.33
CA THR A 73 9.33 35.49 21.28
C THR A 73 10.04 35.44 19.93
N SER A 74 9.42 34.86 18.90
CA SER A 74 9.70 35.27 17.53
C SER A 74 8.38 35.39 16.76
N GLU A 75 8.13 36.58 16.26
CA GLU A 75 6.92 37.00 15.56
C GLU A 75 7.01 36.56 14.10
N CYS A 76 5.98 35.86 13.60
CA CYS A 76 5.72 35.81 12.16
C CYS A 76 4.21 35.96 11.93
N GLU A 77 3.84 37.15 11.46
CA GLU A 77 2.52 37.40 10.90
C GLU A 77 2.44 36.73 9.51
N GLY A 78 1.38 35.96 9.28
CA GLY A 78 1.12 35.26 8.02
C GLY A 78 -0.37 35.07 7.83
N VAL A 79 -1.00 36.10 7.28
CA VAL A 79 -2.40 36.27 6.85
C VAL A 79 -3.09 34.98 6.37
N SER A 80 -4.26 34.72 6.95
CA SER A 80 -5.26 33.77 6.48
C SER A 80 -5.91 34.25 5.17
N GLY A 81 -5.88 33.41 4.13
CA GLY A 81 -6.65 33.60 2.90
C GLY A 81 -7.56 32.40 2.67
N LEU A 82 -8.82 32.52 3.09
CA LEU A 82 -9.92 31.66 2.67
C LEU A 82 -10.31 32.07 1.25
N ASP A 83 -10.36 31.13 0.31
CA ASP A 83 -11.16 31.29 -0.90
C ASP A 83 -11.98 30.01 -1.13
N GLU A 84 -13.28 30.13 -0.84
CA GLU A 84 -14.34 29.20 -1.21
C GLU A 84 -14.81 29.59 -2.62
N VAL A 85 -14.66 28.71 -3.61
CA VAL A 85 -15.28 28.92 -4.93
C VAL A 85 -16.21 27.77 -5.32
N ALA A 86 -17.49 28.13 -5.27
CA ALA A 86 -18.64 27.74 -6.09
C ALA A 86 -18.72 26.33 -6.73
N VAL A 87 -19.80 25.64 -6.35
CA VAL A 87 -20.54 24.66 -7.18
C VAL A 87 -21.15 25.35 -8.39
N SER A 88 -20.94 24.82 -9.60
CA SER A 88 -22.00 24.51 -10.59
C SER A 88 -21.41 23.88 -11.87
N GLY A 89 -22.04 22.82 -12.40
CA GLY A 89 -21.67 22.27 -13.71
C GLY A 89 -22.11 20.83 -14.00
N ASN A 90 -23.42 20.61 -14.10
CA ASN A 90 -24.06 19.39 -14.60
C ASN A 90 -23.62 19.07 -16.04
N ARG A 91 -23.11 17.86 -16.32
CA ARG A 91 -23.23 17.20 -17.63
C ARG A 91 -23.52 15.71 -17.46
N GLU A 92 -24.80 15.43 -17.57
CA GLU A 92 -25.42 14.16 -17.89
C GLU A 92 -24.82 13.59 -19.19
N ASN A 93 -24.34 12.34 -19.15
CA ASN A 93 -24.26 11.50 -20.34
C ASN A 93 -24.71 10.09 -19.95
N LYS A 94 -25.98 9.81 -20.24
CA LYS A 94 -26.54 8.46 -20.35
C LYS A 94 -25.72 7.66 -21.35
N ARG A 95 -25.37 6.42 -21.01
CA ARG A 95 -25.31 5.27 -21.91
C ARG A 95 -25.23 3.97 -21.10
N GLU A 96 -26.41 3.44 -20.87
CA GLU A 96 -26.79 2.01 -20.83
C GLU A 96 -26.07 1.27 -22.00
N ASN A 97 -25.68 -0.02 -22.02
CA ASN A 97 -26.04 -1.23 -21.28
C ASN A 97 -24.98 -2.35 -21.61
N PRO A 98 -25.12 -3.61 -21.13
CA PRO A 98 -24.02 -4.55 -20.84
C PRO A 98 -23.65 -5.50 -21.99
N SER A 99 -22.50 -6.17 -21.89
CA SER A 99 -22.20 -7.39 -22.67
C SER A 99 -21.22 -8.32 -21.96
N LYS A 100 -21.74 -9.49 -21.59
CA LYS A 100 -20.99 -10.71 -21.26
C LYS A 100 -19.98 -11.00 -22.36
N ARG A 101 -18.77 -11.50 -22.01
CA ARG A 101 -18.10 -12.59 -22.75
C ARG A 101 -16.88 -13.13 -22.00
N LYS A 102 -17.02 -14.38 -21.53
CA LYS A 102 -15.90 -15.31 -21.32
C LYS A 102 -15.22 -15.55 -22.67
N SER A 103 -13.90 -15.56 -22.73
CA SER A 103 -13.19 -16.45 -23.66
C SER A 103 -11.77 -16.73 -23.14
N LYS A 104 -11.44 -18.02 -23.07
CA LYS A 104 -10.11 -18.55 -22.82
C LYS A 104 -9.24 -18.25 -24.04
N GLY A 105 -8.06 -17.66 -23.84
CA GLY A 105 -7.04 -17.52 -24.86
C GLY A 105 -5.71 -18.10 -24.38
N LYS A 106 -5.35 -19.27 -24.90
CA LYS A 106 -4.01 -19.88 -24.74
C LYS A 106 -2.98 -18.95 -25.37
N VAL A 107 -1.98 -18.50 -24.61
CA VAL A 107 -0.82 -17.78 -25.16
C VAL A 107 0.24 -18.82 -25.53
N THR A 108 0.28 -19.22 -26.79
CA THR A 108 1.43 -19.90 -27.39
C THR A 108 2.49 -18.84 -27.72
N ARG A 109 3.62 -18.91 -27.02
CA ARG A 109 4.80 -18.07 -27.32
C ARG A 109 5.42 -18.61 -28.61
N LYS A 110 5.32 -17.85 -29.71
CA LYS A 110 6.06 -18.14 -30.94
C LYS A 110 7.52 -17.76 -30.73
N SER A 111 8.39 -18.76 -30.66
CA SER A 111 9.84 -18.62 -30.65
C SER A 111 10.34 -18.29 -32.06
N ALA A 112 10.84 -17.08 -32.27
CA ALA A 112 11.57 -16.72 -33.49
C ALA A 112 13.06 -17.02 -33.26
N PHE A 113 13.50 -18.21 -33.66
CA PHE A 113 14.93 -18.56 -33.73
C PHE A 113 15.17 -19.59 -34.83
N PHE A 114 15.03 -19.18 -36.09
CA PHE A 114 15.63 -19.89 -37.23
C PHE A 114 15.89 -18.87 -38.34
N HIS A 115 17.14 -18.42 -38.46
CA HIS A 115 17.68 -17.88 -39.71
C HIS A 115 18.68 -18.90 -40.26
N PRO A 116 18.30 -19.73 -41.24
CA PRO A 116 19.25 -20.49 -42.02
C PRO A 116 19.60 -19.72 -43.30
N PHE A 117 20.87 -19.31 -43.36
CA PHE A 117 21.72 -19.20 -44.56
C PHE A 117 21.11 -18.68 -45.87
N ALA A 118 21.55 -17.49 -46.29
CA ALA A 118 21.83 -17.23 -47.70
C ALA A 118 23.12 -16.40 -47.80
N LYS A 119 24.22 -17.08 -48.17
CA LYS A 119 25.44 -16.48 -48.71
C LYS A 119 25.36 -16.55 -50.24
N VAL A 120 26.20 -15.73 -50.90
CA VAL A 120 26.66 -15.82 -52.31
C VAL A 120 25.74 -15.05 -53.30
N SER A 121 26.21 -14.22 -54.24
CA SER A 121 27.53 -14.00 -54.86
C SER A 121 27.74 -12.54 -55.27
N ARG A 122 29.01 -12.16 -55.38
CA ARG A 122 29.55 -10.96 -56.02
C ARG A 122 30.00 -11.36 -57.44
N GLU A 123 29.49 -10.66 -58.46
CA GLU A 123 30.20 -10.08 -59.62
C GLU A 123 29.18 -9.42 -60.56
#